data_AF-A0A845ZKG5-F1
#
_entry.id   AF-A0A845ZKG5-F1
#
_cell.length_a   1.000
_cell.length_b   1.000
_cell.length_c   1.000
_cell.angle_alpha   90.00
_cell.angle_beta   90.00
_cell.angle_gamma   90.00
#
_symmetry.space_group_name_H-M   'P 1'
#
loop_
_entity.id
_entity.type
_entity.pdbx_description
1 polymer ?
#
loop_
_entity_poly.entity_id
_entity_poly.type
_entity_poly.pdbx_seq_one_letter_code
_entity_poly.pdbx_strand_id
1 'polypeptide(L)'
;QLQRIGLEVDPFGEELWAVRNAPELLRQRDDCAKALLELSLGGDLQTAQVATACRSAIRNGIPLSLSQMQQLLDQWKKTRNPRTCPHGRPIYLSLKESALSRFFRRHWVIGKSHGI
;
A
#
# COMPACT_ATOMS: atom_id res chain seq x y z
N GLN A 1 -13.52 -20.36 6.46
CA GLN A 1 -12.43 -19.70 5.70
C GLN A 1 -11.85 -18.52 6.46
N LEU A 2 -12.68 -17.56 6.88
CA LEU A 2 -12.26 -16.38 7.64
C LEU A 2 -11.39 -16.70 8.89
N GLN A 3 -11.73 -17.77 9.63
CA GLN A 3 -10.90 -18.27 10.73
C GLN A 3 -9.46 -18.63 10.33
N ARG A 4 -9.24 -19.14 9.11
CA ARG A 4 -7.89 -19.47 8.60
C ARG A 4 -7.02 -18.25 8.32
N ILE A 5 -7.65 -17.07 8.17
CA ILE A 5 -6.94 -15.80 7.99
C ILE A 5 -6.91 -14.98 9.30
N GLY A 6 -7.23 -15.61 10.44
CA GLY A 6 -7.14 -14.99 11.78
C GLY A 6 -8.37 -14.19 12.21
N LEU A 7 -9.51 -14.35 11.53
CA LEU A 7 -10.76 -13.68 11.88
C LEU A 7 -11.67 -14.59 12.70
N GLU A 8 -12.08 -14.11 13.86
CA GLU A 8 -13.04 -14.75 14.75
C GLU A 8 -14.46 -14.49 14.25
N VAL A 9 -15.18 -15.58 13.98
CA VAL A 9 -16.52 -15.54 13.39
C VAL A 9 -17.43 -16.51 14.11
N ASP A 10 -18.58 -16.01 14.56
CA ASP A 10 -19.63 -16.77 15.24
C ASP A 10 -20.94 -16.75 14.43
N PRO A 11 -21.76 -17.80 14.48
CA PRO A 11 -23.14 -17.75 14.00
C PRO A 11 -23.95 -16.68 14.76
N PHE A 12 -24.82 -15.95 14.05
CA PHE A 12 -25.67 -14.89 14.61
C PHE A 12 -27.08 -14.90 14.00
N GLY A 13 -27.70 -16.09 13.94
CA GLY A 13 -29.01 -16.30 13.31
C GLY A 13 -28.92 -17.05 11.99
N GLU A 14 -30.04 -17.16 11.28
CA GLU A 14 -30.08 -17.79 9.96
C GLU A 14 -29.36 -16.92 8.94
N GLU A 15 -28.40 -17.49 8.22
CA GLU A 15 -27.59 -16.80 7.20
C GLU A 15 -26.87 -15.52 7.70
N LEU A 16 -26.64 -15.43 9.01
CA LEU A 16 -26.00 -14.28 9.65
C LEU A 16 -24.79 -14.73 10.48
N TRP A 17 -23.72 -13.95 10.38
CA TRP A 17 -22.47 -14.18 11.10
C TRP A 17 -21.99 -12.91 11.77
N ALA A 18 -21.53 -13.04 13.01
CA ALA A 18 -20.86 -11.98 13.74
C ALA A 18 -19.34 -12.16 13.61
N VAL A 19 -18.65 -11.13 13.10
CA VAL A 19 -17.19 -11.09 13.08
C VAL A 19 -16.70 -10.29 14.31
N ARG A 20 -15.90 -10.90 15.18
CA ARG A 20 -15.50 -10.31 16.48
C ARG A 20 -14.27 -9.43 16.40
N ASN A 21 -13.42 -9.66 15.41
CA ASN A 21 -12.21 -8.89 15.19
C ASN A 21 -12.03 -8.56 13.70
N ALA A 22 -11.26 -7.51 13.40
CA ALA A 22 -10.94 -7.11 12.03
C ALA A 22 -9.48 -6.67 11.97
N PRO A 23 -8.82 -6.71 10.79
CA PRO A 23 -7.50 -6.12 10.64
C PRO A 23 -7.57 -4.64 11.02
N GLU A 24 -6.59 -4.16 11.81
CA GLU A 24 -6.61 -2.79 12.33
C GLU A 24 -6.78 -1.73 11.21
N LEU A 25 -6.16 -1.98 10.06
CA LEU A 25 -6.26 -1.13 8.87
C LEU A 25 -7.67 -1.01 8.27
N LEU A 26 -8.58 -1.92 8.61
CA LEU A 26 -9.98 -1.91 8.16
C LEU A 26 -10.94 -1.39 9.23
N ARG A 27 -10.54 -1.37 10.51
CA ARG A 27 -11.43 -1.13 11.65
C ARG A 27 -12.20 0.19 11.58
N GLN A 28 -11.56 1.27 11.15
CA GLN A 28 -12.15 2.61 11.10
C GLN A 28 -12.69 2.99 9.72
N ARG A 29 -12.79 2.03 8.80
CA ARG A 29 -13.27 2.31 7.45
C ARG A 29 -14.77 2.05 7.35
N ASP A 30 -15.47 2.95 6.66
CA ASP A 30 -16.91 2.80 6.40
C ASP A 30 -17.23 1.53 5.60
N ASP A 31 -16.27 1.03 4.80
CA ASP A 31 -16.40 -0.17 3.98
C ASP A 31 -15.89 -1.46 4.67
N CYS A 32 -15.69 -1.46 5.99
CA CYS A 32 -15.12 -2.60 6.73
C CYS A 32 -15.92 -3.89 6.52
N ALA A 33 -17.24 -3.86 6.70
CA ALA A 33 -18.08 -5.05 6.52
C ALA A 33 -17.98 -5.63 5.10
N LYS A 34 -17.99 -4.76 4.08
CA LYS A 34 -17.79 -5.16 2.68
C LYS A 34 -16.39 -5.76 2.45
N ALA A 35 -15.36 -5.17 3.05
CA ALA A 35 -14.00 -5.70 2.96
C ALA A 35 -13.89 -7.09 3.60
N LEU A 36 -14.50 -7.32 4.76
CA LEU A 36 -14.52 -8.63 5.42
C LEU A 36 -15.27 -9.68 4.59
N LEU A 37 -16.37 -9.28 3.94
CA LEU A 37 -17.09 -10.15 3.01
C LEU A 37 -16.24 -10.50 1.78
N GLU A 38 -15.53 -9.55 1.19
CA GLU A 38 -14.61 -9.85 0.08
C GLU A 38 -13.47 -10.79 0.52
N LEU A 39 -12.94 -10.63 1.74
CA LEU A 39 -11.95 -11.55 2.30
C LEU A 39 -12.52 -12.96 2.51
N SER A 40 -13.82 -13.08 2.78
CA SER A 40 -14.47 -14.39 2.92
C SER A 40 -14.61 -15.15 1.60
N LEU A 41 -14.53 -14.42 0.48
CA LEU A 41 -14.52 -14.98 -0.88
C LEU A 41 -13.09 -15.24 -1.40
N GLY A 42 -12.08 -14.72 -0.71
CA GLY A 42 -10.69 -14.71 -1.15
C GLY A 42 -9.94 -16.03 -0.96
N GLY A 43 -8.61 -15.94 -0.95
CA GLY A 43 -7.71 -17.07 -0.79
C GLY A 43 -7.17 -17.25 0.63
N ASP A 44 -5.88 -17.53 0.73
CA ASP A 44 -5.14 -17.72 1.97
C ASP A 44 -4.84 -16.39 2.71
N LEU A 45 -4.13 -16.49 3.84
CA LEU A 45 -3.74 -15.35 4.65
C LEU A 45 -2.91 -14.33 3.86
N GLN A 46 -2.01 -14.79 2.98
CA GLN A 46 -1.18 -13.91 2.18
C GLN A 46 -2.03 -13.07 1.22
N THR A 47 -2.99 -13.72 0.54
CA THR A 47 -3.95 -13.04 -0.34
C THR A 47 -4.77 -12.00 0.43
N ALA A 48 -5.23 -12.34 1.64
CA ALA A 48 -5.96 -11.42 2.50
C ALA A 48 -5.13 -10.20 2.94
N GLN A 49 -3.84 -10.41 3.28
CA GLN A 49 -2.92 -9.33 3.63
C GLN A 49 -2.66 -8.39 2.45
N VAL A 50 -2.45 -8.95 1.26
CA VAL A 50 -2.25 -8.21 0.01
C VAL A 50 -3.47 -7.34 -0.30
N ALA A 51 -4.68 -7.91 -0.24
CA ALA A 51 -5.93 -7.20 -0.46
C ALA A 51 -6.16 -6.09 0.58
N THR A 52 -5.94 -6.39 1.86
CA THR A 52 -6.07 -5.43 2.97
C THR A 52 -5.12 -4.24 2.79
N ALA A 53 -3.84 -4.50 2.51
CA ALA A 53 -2.83 -3.46 2.33
C ALA A 53 -3.14 -2.52 1.16
N CYS A 54 -3.68 -3.06 0.05
CA CYS A 54 -4.08 -2.26 -1.10
C CYS A 54 -5.34 -1.43 -0.81
N ARG A 55 -6.33 -2.01 -0.13
CA ARG A 55 -7.57 -1.31 0.22
C ARG A 55 -7.32 -0.13 1.15
N SER A 56 -6.43 -0.30 2.13
CA SER A 56 -6.08 0.71 3.13
C SER A 56 -4.99 1.68 2.69
N ALA A 57 -4.39 1.50 1.50
CA ALA A 57 -3.33 2.38 1.02
C ALA A 57 -3.81 3.82 0.78
N ILE A 58 -2.89 4.77 0.89
CA ILE A 58 -3.09 6.16 0.46
C ILE A 58 -3.42 6.14 -1.04
N ARG A 59 -4.50 6.84 -1.43
CA ARG A 59 -5.01 6.87 -2.80
C ARG A 59 -4.76 8.21 -3.46
N ASN A 60 -4.91 8.22 -4.78
CA ASN A 60 -4.91 9.46 -5.56
C ASN A 60 -5.96 10.45 -5.02
N GLY A 61 -5.60 11.72 -4.98
CA GLY A 61 -6.48 12.78 -4.49
C GLY A 61 -6.45 13.00 -2.97
N ILE A 62 -5.75 12.16 -2.19
CA ILE A 62 -5.54 12.41 -0.77
C ILE A 62 -4.42 13.44 -0.60
N PRO A 63 -4.69 14.65 -0.07
CA PRO A 63 -3.65 15.64 0.19
C PRO A 63 -2.75 15.14 1.32
N LEU A 64 -1.45 15.38 1.18
CA LEU A 64 -0.46 15.06 2.21
C LEU A 64 0.31 16.33 2.58
N SER A 65 0.61 16.49 3.86
CA SER A 65 1.61 17.45 4.31
C SER A 65 3.03 16.94 3.99
N LEU A 66 4.02 17.84 4.00
CA LEU A 66 5.43 17.45 3.83
C LEU A 66 5.87 16.44 4.90
N SER A 67 5.40 16.56 6.14
CA SER A 67 5.72 15.61 7.21
C SER A 67 5.15 14.23 6.93
N GLN A 68 3.91 14.13 6.44
CA GLN A 68 3.28 12.87 6.06
C GLN A 68 4.00 12.23 4.87
N MET A 69 4.38 13.03 3.87
CA MET A 69 5.19 12.55 2.74
C MET A 69 6.53 11.98 3.20
N GLN A 70 7.24 12.69 4.08
CA GLN A 70 8.52 12.22 4.61
C GLN A 70 8.36 10.92 5.42
N GLN A 71 7.37 10.85 6.30
CA GLN A 71 7.06 9.63 7.05
C GLN A 71 6.75 8.44 6.15
N LEU A 72 5.99 8.65 5.07
CA LEU A 72 5.71 7.61 4.08
C LEU A 72 7.00 7.08 3.44
N LEU A 73 7.91 7.97 3.03
CA LEU A 73 9.19 7.60 2.45
C LEU A 73 10.08 6.84 3.45
N ASP A 74 10.11 7.26 4.71
CA ASP A 74 10.92 6.63 5.76
C ASP A 74 10.41 5.24 6.13
N GLN A 75 9.09 5.04 6.16
CA GLN A 75 8.47 3.73 6.34
C GLN A 75 8.72 2.83 5.12
N TRP A 76 8.53 3.36 3.91
CA TRP A 76 8.73 2.62 2.67
C TRP A 76 10.16 2.08 2.54
N LYS A 77 11.18 2.89 2.84
CA LYS A 77 12.60 2.47 2.80
C LYS A 77 12.93 1.31 3.75
N LYS A 78 12.13 1.10 4.81
CA LYS A 78 12.31 0.00 5.77
C LYS A 78 11.61 -1.29 5.36
N THR A 79 10.82 -1.27 4.28
CA THR A 79 10.13 -2.47 3.79
C THR A 79 11.11 -3.47 3.19
N ARG A 80 10.79 -4.77 3.30
CA ARG A 80 11.64 -5.86 2.76
C ARG A 80 11.78 -5.81 1.24
N ASN A 81 10.75 -5.36 0.52
CA ASN A 81 10.76 -5.24 -0.93
C ASN A 81 10.31 -3.83 -1.35
N PRO A 82 11.21 -2.84 -1.37
CA PRO A 82 10.84 -1.46 -1.65
C PRO A 82 10.64 -1.17 -3.13
N ARG A 83 10.90 -2.11 -4.04
CA ARG A 83 10.80 -1.85 -5.50
C ARG A 83 9.41 -2.11 -6.06
N THR A 84 8.69 -3.05 -5.46
CA THR A 84 7.46 -3.58 -6.01
C THR A 84 6.42 -3.74 -4.92
N CYS A 85 5.18 -3.31 -5.18
CA CYS A 85 4.08 -3.51 -4.25
C CYS A 85 3.75 -5.02 -4.15
N PRO A 86 2.98 -5.44 -3.13
CA PRO A 86 2.61 -6.86 -2.97
C PRO A 86 1.83 -7.46 -4.15
N HIS A 87 1.29 -6.63 -5.06
CA HIS A 87 0.61 -7.05 -6.30
C HIS A 87 1.53 -7.05 -7.55
N GLY A 88 2.81 -6.72 -7.43
CA GLY A 88 3.73 -6.71 -8.56
C GLY A 88 3.92 -5.37 -9.27
N ARG A 89 3.22 -4.29 -8.88
CA ARG A 89 3.40 -2.97 -9.52
C ARG A 89 4.68 -2.29 -9.02
N PRO A 90 5.46 -1.62 -9.90
CA PRO A 90 6.59 -0.81 -9.46
C PRO A 90 6.11 0.34 -8.56
N ILE A 91 6.84 0.60 -7.48
CA ILE A 91 6.47 1.63 -6.50
C ILE A 91 6.93 3.03 -6.93
N TYR A 92 8.08 3.12 -7.62
CA TYR A 92 8.64 4.40 -8.04
C TYR A 92 9.32 4.29 -9.40
N LEU A 93 9.43 5.43 -10.08
CA LEU A 93 10.26 5.61 -11.25
C LEU A 93 11.47 6.47 -10.87
N SER A 94 12.68 5.93 -11.01
CA SER A 94 13.90 6.72 -10.78
C SER A 94 14.25 7.53 -12.03
N LEU A 95 14.29 8.85 -11.89
CA LEU A 95 14.87 9.74 -12.90
C LEU A 95 16.27 10.14 -12.46
N LYS A 96 17.28 9.57 -13.13
CA LYS A 96 18.67 10.02 -12.97
C LYS A 96 18.81 11.44 -13.53
N GLU A 97 19.67 12.25 -12.92
CA GLU A 97 19.98 13.60 -13.41
C GLU A 97 20.41 13.58 -14.89
N SER A 98 21.17 12.57 -15.31
CA SER A 98 21.56 12.37 -16.71
C SER A 98 20.43 12.05 -17.66
N ALA A 99 19.44 11.28 -17.21
CA ALA A 99 18.23 11.08 -17.98
C ALA A 99 17.45 12.40 -18.11
N LEU A 100 17.33 13.14 -17.02
CA LEU A 100 16.63 14.42 -16.98
C LEU A 100 17.28 15.46 -17.92
N SER A 101 18.59 15.67 -17.80
CA SER A 101 19.35 16.59 -18.66
C SER A 101 19.25 16.22 -20.14
N ARG A 102 19.26 14.93 -20.48
CA ARG A 102 19.03 14.47 -21.85
C ARG A 102 17.63 14.81 -22.37
N PHE A 103 16.58 14.66 -21.55
CA PHE A 103 15.22 15.03 -21.95
C PHE A 103 15.10 16.51 -22.31
N PHE A 104 15.88 17.37 -21.64
CA PHE A 104 15.95 18.81 -21.93
C PHE A 104 17.05 19.20 -22.91
N ARG A 105 17.78 18.23 -23.50
CA ARG A 105 18.95 18.45 -24.38
C ARG A 105 20.08 19.28 -23.73
N ARG A 106 20.19 19.27 -22.40
CA ARG A 106 21.21 20.00 -21.60
C ARG A 106 22.40 19.12 -21.25
N HIS A 107 23.04 18.53 -22.25
CA HIS A 107 24.10 17.53 -22.08
C HIS A 107 25.40 18.06 -21.45
N TRP A 108 25.62 19.38 -21.43
CA TRP A 108 26.86 20.02 -20.96
C TRP A 108 26.95 20.20 -19.44
N VAL A 109 25.88 19.93 -18.69
CA VAL A 109 25.81 20.19 -17.23
C VAL A 109 26.38 19.03 -16.40
N ILE A 110 26.44 17.82 -16.96
CA ILE A 110 26.79 16.63 -16.18
C ILE A 110 28.29 16.37 -16.25
N GLY A 111 28.97 16.71 -15.16
CA GLY A 111 30.42 16.65 -15.01
C GLY A 111 31.12 18.00 -14.85
N LYS A 112 30.38 19.12 -14.85
CA LYS A 112 30.92 20.48 -14.61
C LYS A 112 30.04 21.31 -13.66
N SER A 113 29.80 20.83 -12.45
CA SER A 113 29.70 21.71 -11.28
C SER A 113 31.14 21.87 -10.76
N HIS A 114 31.87 22.88 -11.23
CA HIS A 114 32.11 24.08 -10.43
C HIS A 114 32.43 23.73 -8.98
N GLY A 115 33.71 23.72 -8.65
CA GLY A 115 34.20 23.72 -7.28
C GLY A 115 33.63 24.91 -6.51
N ILE A 116 32.53 24.65 -5.83
CA ILE A 116 32.15 25.23 -4.55
C ILE A 116 31.82 24.03 -3.66
#